data_AF-A0A827XQQ8-F1
#
_entry.id   AF-A0A827XQQ8-F1
#
_cell.length_a   1.000
_cell.length_b   1.000
_cell.length_c   1.000
_cell.angle_alpha   90.00
_cell.angle_beta   90.00
_cell.angle_gamma   90.00
#
_symmetry.space_group_name_H-M   'P 1'
#
loop_
_entity.id
_entity.type
_entity.pdbx_description
1 polymer ?
#
loop_
_entity_poly.entity_id
_entity_poly.type
_entity_poly.pdbx_seq_one_letter_code
_entity_poly.pdbx_strand_id
1 'polypeptide(L)'
;GRVLAVNSQTRTLTLDREITLPSSGTTLISLVDGQGNPVSVEVQSVTDGVKVKVSRVPDGVAEYSVWGLKLPTLRQRLFRCVSIRENDDGTYAITAVQHVPEKEAIVDNGAHFDGDQSGTVNGVTPPAVQHLTAEVTADSGEYQVLARWDTPKVVKGVSFMLRLTVAADDGSERLVSTARTTETTYRFTQLAPGNYRLTVRAANAWGQQGDPASVSFRIAAPAAPSRIELTPGYFQITATPHLAVYDPTVQFEFWFSEKRITDIRQVETTARYLGTGLYWIAASINIKPGHDYYFYIRSVNTVGKSAFVEAVGRASDDAEGYLDFFKGKITESHLGKELLEKVDLTEDNASRLDEFSKEWKDANDKWNAMWGVKIEQTKDGKHYVAGIGLSMEDTEEGKLSQFLVAANRIAFIDPANGNETPMFVAQGNQIFMNDVFLKRLTAPTITSGGSPPVFSLTSDGKLTAKNADISGSVNANSGTLNNVTINENCQIKGKLSANQIEGDIVKTVSKSFPRTS
;
A
#
# COMPACT_ATOMS: atom_id res chain seq x y z
N GLY A 1 -2.49 35.70 -20.48
CA GLY A 1 -2.84 34.50 -21.27
C GLY A 1 -1.76 34.23 -22.30
N ARG A 2 -2.14 33.51 -23.36
CA ARG A 2 -1.36 33.18 -24.56
C ARG A 2 -1.94 33.85 -25.80
N VAL A 3 -1.08 34.33 -26.68
CA VAL A 3 -1.47 34.84 -28.00
C VAL A 3 -1.67 33.65 -28.93
N LEU A 4 -2.84 33.45 -29.52
CA LEU A 4 -3.13 32.32 -30.43
C LEU A 4 -2.76 32.60 -31.88
N ALA A 5 -2.81 33.86 -32.31
CA ALA A 5 -2.44 34.25 -33.67
C ALA A 5 -1.93 35.70 -33.67
N VAL A 6 -0.98 35.99 -34.55
CA VAL A 6 -0.41 37.34 -34.73
C VAL A 6 -0.54 37.76 -36.18
N ASN A 7 -1.19 38.91 -36.43
CA ASN A 7 -1.22 39.53 -37.75
C ASN A 7 -0.62 40.94 -37.67
N SER A 8 0.65 41.05 -38.04
CA SER A 8 1.39 42.32 -38.00
C SER A 8 0.91 43.33 -39.04
N GLN A 9 0.33 42.88 -40.16
CA GLN A 9 -0.19 43.77 -41.22
C GLN A 9 -1.46 44.50 -40.74
N THR A 10 -2.39 43.78 -40.12
CA THR A 10 -3.64 44.35 -39.59
C THR A 10 -3.53 44.84 -38.15
N ARG A 11 -2.39 44.57 -37.50
CA ARG A 11 -2.08 44.86 -36.09
C ARG A 11 -3.08 44.20 -35.14
N THR A 12 -3.44 42.97 -35.45
CA THR A 12 -4.44 42.19 -34.71
C THR A 12 -3.78 40.99 -34.06
N LEU A 13 -4.09 40.80 -32.78
CA LEU A 13 -3.72 39.62 -32.00
C LEU A 13 -4.98 38.83 -31.71
N THR A 14 -4.93 37.51 -31.82
CA THR A 14 -5.98 36.63 -31.29
C THR A 14 -5.51 36.12 -29.93
N LEU A 15 -6.32 36.25 -28.88
CA LEU A 15 -5.98 35.83 -27.52
C LEU A 15 -6.66 34.51 -27.17
N ASP A 16 -6.08 33.78 -26.23
CA ASP A 16 -6.62 32.54 -25.67
C ASP A 16 -7.78 32.73 -24.69
N ARG A 17 -8.04 33.98 -24.27
CA ARG A 17 -9.10 34.33 -23.32
C ARG A 17 -9.75 35.63 -23.73
N GLU A 18 -11.05 35.72 -23.45
CA GLU A 18 -11.82 36.94 -23.67
C GLU A 18 -11.34 38.07 -22.77
N ILE A 19 -11.33 39.29 -23.32
CA ILE A 19 -11.07 40.52 -22.59
C ILE A 19 -12.16 41.55 -22.89
N THR A 20 -12.45 42.38 -21.89
CA THR A 20 -13.41 43.47 -22.01
C THR A 20 -12.70 44.79 -21.77
N LEU A 21 -12.94 45.78 -22.63
CA LEU A 21 -12.40 47.12 -22.45
C LEU A 21 -13.24 47.93 -21.46
N PRO A 22 -12.62 48.73 -20.58
CA PRO A 22 -13.32 49.65 -19.71
C PRO A 22 -13.97 50.78 -20.53
N SER A 23 -15.05 51.37 -19.99
CA SER A 23 -15.77 52.47 -20.64
C SER A 23 -14.99 53.78 -20.73
N SER A 24 -13.87 53.89 -20.01
CA SER A 24 -12.95 55.05 -20.05
C SER A 24 -11.52 54.66 -19.67
N GLY A 25 -10.56 55.45 -20.16
CA GLY A 25 -9.12 55.29 -19.92
C GLY A 25 -8.40 54.37 -20.92
N THR A 26 -7.08 54.56 -21.06
CA THR A 26 -6.25 53.79 -21.97
C THR A 26 -5.96 52.40 -21.41
N THR A 27 -6.27 51.36 -22.19
CA THR A 27 -5.89 49.97 -21.86
C THR A 27 -4.63 49.60 -22.62
N LEU A 28 -3.65 49.05 -21.91
CA LEU A 28 -2.43 48.52 -22.52
C LEU A 28 -2.44 46.99 -22.47
N ILE A 29 -1.89 46.35 -23.50
CA ILE A 29 -1.54 44.94 -23.49
C ILE A 29 -0.02 44.82 -23.43
N SER A 30 0.47 44.11 -22.42
CA SER A 30 1.88 43.75 -22.25
C SER A 30 2.14 42.45 -23.01
N LEU A 31 3.15 42.46 -23.86
CA LEU A 31 3.58 41.36 -24.72
C LEU A 31 5.07 41.09 -24.49
N VAL A 32 5.57 39.96 -24.97
CA VAL A 32 7.01 39.64 -24.94
C VAL A 32 7.57 39.76 -26.36
N ASP A 33 8.56 40.61 -26.56
CA ASP A 33 9.22 40.80 -27.86
C ASP A 33 10.19 39.66 -28.20
N GLY A 34 10.79 39.71 -29.39
CA GLY A 34 11.76 38.70 -29.85
C GLY A 34 13.04 38.57 -29.01
N GLN A 35 13.28 39.49 -28.08
CA GLN A 35 14.42 39.44 -27.15
C GLN A 35 14.02 38.96 -25.75
N GLY A 36 12.73 38.67 -25.51
CA GLY A 36 12.23 38.25 -24.21
C GLY A 36 11.86 39.41 -23.29
N ASN A 37 11.85 40.65 -23.77
CA ASN A 37 11.53 41.83 -22.96
C ASN A 37 10.02 42.11 -22.95
N PRO A 38 9.46 42.55 -21.80
CA PRO A 38 8.08 42.97 -21.73
C PRO A 38 7.88 44.32 -22.43
N VAL A 39 6.99 44.37 -23.43
CA VAL A 39 6.63 45.57 -24.18
C VAL A 39 5.14 45.81 -24.07
N SER A 40 4.74 47.01 -23.63
CA SER A 40 3.34 47.42 -23.54
C SER A 40 2.92 48.20 -24.78
N VAL A 41 1.79 47.82 -25.37
CA VAL A 41 1.18 48.51 -26.52
C VAL A 41 -0.28 48.82 -26.23
N GLU A 42 -0.79 49.89 -26.83
CA GLU A 42 -2.17 50.34 -26.61
C GLU A 42 -3.17 49.44 -27.34
N VAL A 43 -4.26 49.09 -26.66
CA VAL A 43 -5.39 48.38 -27.23
C VAL A 43 -6.36 49.40 -27.84
N GLN A 44 -6.57 49.31 -29.15
CA GLN A 44 -7.43 50.21 -29.91
C GLN A 44 -8.89 49.71 -29.98
N SER A 45 -9.08 48.40 -30.16
CA SER A 45 -10.41 47.79 -30.21
C SER A 45 -10.34 46.30 -29.91
N VAL A 46 -11.45 45.74 -29.42
CA VAL A 46 -11.62 44.29 -29.22
C VAL A 46 -12.85 43.83 -30.00
N THR A 47 -12.72 42.73 -30.74
CA THR A 47 -13.79 42.09 -31.50
C THR A 47 -13.96 40.66 -30.99
N ASP A 48 -15.21 40.24 -30.78
CA ASP A 48 -15.58 38.91 -30.27
C ASP A 48 -14.87 38.54 -28.94
N GLY A 49 -14.49 39.54 -28.13
CA GLY A 49 -13.75 39.36 -26.88
C GLY A 49 -12.30 38.90 -27.01
N VAL A 50 -11.91 38.25 -28.11
CA VAL A 50 -10.58 37.59 -28.26
C VAL A 50 -9.69 38.20 -29.33
N LYS A 51 -10.23 38.96 -30.30
CA LYS A 51 -9.44 39.61 -31.34
C LYS A 51 -9.14 41.05 -30.95
N VAL A 52 -7.88 41.35 -30.72
CA VAL A 52 -7.43 42.62 -30.15
C VAL A 52 -6.60 43.38 -31.18
N LYS A 53 -7.10 44.55 -31.59
CA LYS A 53 -6.35 45.46 -32.44
C LYS A 53 -5.46 46.35 -31.56
N VAL A 54 -4.17 46.38 -31.84
CA VAL A 54 -3.17 47.13 -31.08
C VAL A 54 -2.56 48.26 -31.91
N SER A 55 -1.99 49.27 -31.24
CA SER A 55 -1.36 50.40 -31.93
C SER A 55 -0.20 49.99 -32.84
N ARG A 56 0.58 48.99 -32.40
CA ARG A 56 1.61 48.27 -33.15
C ARG A 56 1.77 46.85 -32.60
N VAL A 57 2.21 45.92 -33.44
CA VAL A 57 2.68 44.60 -32.99
C VAL A 57 4.19 44.72 -32.83
N PRO A 58 4.75 44.56 -31.61
CA PRO A 58 6.20 44.57 -31.40
C PRO A 58 6.90 43.46 -32.22
N ASP A 59 8.12 43.75 -32.67
CA ASP A 59 8.90 42.80 -33.46
C ASP A 59 9.21 41.53 -32.65
N GLY A 60 9.01 40.36 -33.28
CA GLY A 60 9.29 39.06 -32.67
C GLY A 60 8.21 38.53 -31.71
N VAL A 61 7.07 39.23 -31.54
CA VAL A 61 5.90 38.65 -30.87
C VAL A 61 5.39 37.46 -31.69
N ALA A 62 5.45 36.27 -31.10
CA ALA A 62 5.04 35.04 -31.76
C ALA A 62 3.71 34.52 -31.22
N GLU A 63 3.11 33.59 -31.96
CA GLU A 63 2.04 32.74 -31.45
C GLU A 63 2.52 31.97 -30.21
N TYR A 64 1.62 31.76 -29.27
CA TYR A 64 1.80 31.23 -27.92
C TYR A 64 2.70 32.05 -26.97
N SER A 65 3.12 33.25 -27.35
CA SER A 65 3.75 34.21 -26.43
C SER A 65 2.79 34.63 -25.31
N VAL A 66 3.36 35.07 -24.18
CA VAL A 66 2.58 35.53 -23.02
C VAL A 66 2.05 36.93 -23.29
N TRP A 67 0.79 37.16 -22.90
CA TRP A 67 0.22 38.50 -22.82
C TRP A 67 -0.36 38.79 -21.43
N GLY A 68 -0.35 40.05 -21.03
CA GLY A 68 -1.00 40.56 -19.82
C GLY A 68 -1.77 41.85 -20.11
N LEU A 69 -2.89 42.07 -19.43
CA LEU A 69 -3.70 43.29 -19.60
C LEU A 69 -3.40 44.29 -18.48
N LYS A 70 -3.14 45.54 -18.84
CA LYS A 70 -2.97 46.65 -17.91
C LYS A 70 -4.13 47.63 -18.11
N LEU A 71 -5.11 47.50 -17.24
CA LEU A 71 -6.29 48.35 -17.19
C LEU A 71 -6.02 49.64 -16.41
N PRO A 72 -6.66 50.76 -16.78
CA PRO A 72 -6.52 52.05 -16.09
C PRO A 72 -7.02 52.03 -14.64
N THR A 73 -7.89 51.08 -14.29
CA THR A 73 -8.41 50.90 -12.92
C THR A 73 -7.49 50.10 -12.01
N LEU A 74 -6.42 49.48 -12.55
CA LEU A 74 -5.47 48.71 -11.74
C LEU A 74 -4.52 49.65 -10.99
N ARG A 75 -4.57 49.59 -9.65
CA ARG A 75 -3.55 50.22 -8.81
C ARG A 75 -2.34 49.30 -8.70
N GLN A 76 -1.17 49.81 -9.05
CA GLN A 76 0.08 49.12 -8.78
C GLN A 76 0.31 49.08 -7.27
N ARG A 77 0.39 47.88 -6.71
CA ARG A 77 0.75 47.63 -5.32
C ARG A 77 1.84 46.57 -5.32
N LEU A 78 2.83 46.74 -4.45
CA LEU A 78 3.85 45.73 -4.23
C LEU A 78 3.29 44.66 -3.30
N PHE A 79 3.53 43.40 -3.64
CA PHE A 79 3.15 42.25 -2.83
C PHE A 79 4.32 41.29 -2.78
N ARG A 80 4.54 40.66 -1.62
CA ARG A 80 5.47 39.53 -1.50
C ARG A 80 4.68 38.25 -1.73
N CYS A 81 5.01 37.52 -2.79
CA CYS A 81 4.42 36.22 -3.06
C CYS A 81 4.80 35.24 -1.94
N VAL A 82 3.80 34.60 -1.33
CA VAL A 82 3.96 33.57 -0.30
C VAL A 82 3.80 32.19 -0.89
N SER A 83 2.81 32.01 -1.77
CA SER A 83 2.61 30.75 -2.47
C SER A 83 1.89 30.96 -3.80
N ILE A 84 2.09 30.02 -4.71
CA ILE A 84 1.40 29.92 -5.99
C ILE A 84 0.79 28.53 -6.05
N ARG A 85 -0.51 28.44 -6.27
CA ARG A 85 -1.24 27.19 -6.47
C ARG A 85 -1.90 27.20 -7.84
N GLU A 86 -1.79 26.09 -8.55
CA GLU A 86 -2.55 25.87 -9.79
C GLU A 86 -3.95 25.36 -9.45
N ASN A 87 -4.97 25.96 -10.07
CA ASN A 87 -6.37 25.57 -9.96
C ASN A 87 -6.76 24.64 -11.12
N ASP A 88 -7.83 23.88 -10.95
CA ASP A 88 -8.29 22.87 -11.93
C ASP A 88 -8.74 23.49 -13.27
N ASP A 89 -9.01 24.79 -13.31
CA ASP A 89 -9.39 25.54 -14.51
C ASP A 89 -8.18 26.14 -15.26
N GLY A 90 -6.96 25.77 -14.87
CA GLY A 90 -5.71 26.27 -15.44
C GLY A 90 -5.38 27.71 -15.05
N THR A 91 -6.05 28.27 -14.04
CA THR A 91 -5.66 29.54 -13.42
C THR A 91 -4.71 29.33 -12.25
N TYR A 92 -3.89 30.33 -11.93
CA TYR A 92 -3.03 30.29 -10.75
C TYR A 92 -3.60 31.21 -9.66
N ALA A 93 -3.78 30.65 -8.46
CA ALA A 93 -4.04 31.41 -7.25
C ALA A 93 -2.69 31.81 -6.62
N ILE A 94 -2.47 33.11 -6.46
CA ILE A 94 -1.29 33.65 -5.78
C ILE A 94 -1.72 34.13 -4.40
N THR A 95 -1.18 33.53 -3.34
CA THR A 95 -1.26 34.10 -1.99
C THR A 95 -0.08 35.03 -1.81
N ALA A 96 -0.36 36.31 -1.53
CA ALA A 96 0.69 37.29 -1.34
C ALA A 96 0.36 38.23 -0.18
N VAL A 97 1.40 38.68 0.53
CA VAL A 97 1.28 39.69 1.59
C VAL A 97 1.51 41.06 0.97
N GLN A 98 0.61 42.00 1.23
CA GLN A 98 0.78 43.37 0.75
C GLN A 98 2.03 43.99 1.37
N HIS A 99 2.88 44.56 0.52
CA HIS A 99 4.06 45.28 0.95
C HIS A 99 3.65 46.51 1.78
N VAL A 100 4.22 46.62 2.99
CA VAL A 100 4.06 47.75 3.91
C VAL A 100 5.46 48.32 4.14
N PRO A 101 5.82 49.46 3.52
CA PRO A 101 7.18 50.01 3.55
C PRO A 101 7.72 50.22 4.98
N GLU A 102 6.84 50.55 5.92
CA GLU A 102 7.18 50.81 7.33
C GLU A 102 7.63 49.56 8.10
N LYS A 103 7.21 48.36 7.67
CA LYS A 103 7.60 47.08 8.31
C LYS A 103 8.88 46.49 7.72
N GLU A 104 9.23 46.85 6.50
CA GLU A 104 10.43 46.38 5.79
C GLU A 104 11.71 46.95 6.43
N ALA A 105 11.73 48.24 6.77
CA ALA A 105 12.91 48.89 7.40
C ALA A 105 13.34 48.25 8.73
N ILE A 106 12.43 47.55 9.41
CA ILE A 106 12.69 46.83 10.68
C ILE A 106 13.24 45.42 10.41
N VAL A 107 12.86 44.78 9.30
CA VAL A 107 13.22 43.40 8.97
C VAL A 107 14.51 43.33 8.12
N ASP A 108 14.73 44.30 7.22
CA ASP A 108 15.88 44.31 6.31
C ASP A 108 17.20 44.74 6.98
N ASN A 109 17.16 45.38 8.16
CA ASN A 109 18.37 45.67 8.93
C ASN A 109 19.02 44.42 9.57
N GLY A 110 18.45 43.22 9.39
CA GLY A 110 18.99 41.97 9.94
C GLY A 110 19.19 40.83 8.94
N ALA A 111 18.74 40.95 7.69
CA ALA A 111 18.80 39.86 6.71
C ALA A 111 19.46 40.31 5.41
N HIS A 112 20.78 40.10 5.32
CA HIS A 112 21.50 40.09 4.03
C HIS A 112 21.31 38.73 3.38
N PHE A 113 20.80 38.68 2.15
CA PHE A 113 20.84 37.48 1.32
C PHE A 113 22.10 37.54 0.47
N ASP A 114 23.03 36.58 0.67
CA ASP A 114 24.20 36.44 -0.19
C ASP A 114 23.76 36.04 -1.60
N GLY A 115 24.14 36.87 -2.58
CA GLY A 115 24.04 36.59 -4.00
C GLY A 115 23.07 37.51 -4.74
N ASP A 116 23.51 37.98 -5.91
CA ASP A 116 22.63 38.58 -6.91
C ASP A 116 21.46 37.62 -7.18
N GLN A 117 20.30 37.91 -6.59
CA GLN A 117 19.10 37.16 -6.87
C GLN A 117 18.79 37.37 -8.36
N SER A 118 19.06 36.33 -9.14
CA SER A 118 18.67 36.23 -10.54
C SER A 118 17.24 36.72 -10.66
N GLY A 119 17.06 37.85 -11.36
CA GLY A 119 15.74 38.35 -11.70
C GLY A 119 14.89 37.24 -12.31
N THR A 120 13.57 37.36 -12.21
CA THR A 120 12.63 36.44 -12.86
C THR A 120 12.96 36.40 -14.35
N VAL A 121 13.68 35.36 -14.77
CA VAL A 121 14.09 35.22 -16.16
C VAL A 121 12.82 34.88 -16.92
N ASN A 122 12.24 35.86 -17.63
CA ASN A 122 11.24 35.63 -18.67
C ASN A 122 11.89 34.94 -19.90
N GLY A 123 12.82 34.02 -19.64
CA GLY A 123 13.59 33.31 -20.65
C GLY A 123 12.75 32.16 -21.15
N VAL A 124 12.46 32.18 -22.44
CA VAL A 124 11.77 31.08 -23.13
C VAL A 124 12.72 29.91 -23.41
N THR A 125 13.96 29.97 -22.88
CA THR A 125 14.96 28.92 -22.92
C THR A 125 14.45 27.68 -22.17
N PRO A 126 14.35 26.52 -22.83
CA PRO A 126 13.94 25.30 -22.14
C PRO A 126 14.94 24.94 -21.03
N PRO A 127 14.50 24.40 -19.89
CA PRO A 127 15.45 23.85 -18.90
C PRO A 127 16.08 22.54 -19.41
N ALA A 128 17.11 22.06 -18.72
CA ALA A 128 17.75 20.78 -19.04
C ALA A 128 16.73 19.62 -19.02
N VAL A 129 16.93 18.64 -19.91
CA VAL A 129 16.12 17.41 -19.92
C VAL A 129 16.38 16.60 -18.65
N GLN A 130 15.36 15.86 -18.19
CA GLN A 130 15.44 15.06 -16.97
C GLN A 130 15.53 13.57 -17.30
N HIS A 131 16.04 12.78 -16.36
CA HIS A 131 16.15 11.31 -16.46
C HIS A 131 16.78 10.80 -17.77
N LEU A 132 17.81 11.50 -18.26
CA LEU A 132 18.54 11.06 -19.44
C LEU A 132 19.23 9.72 -19.16
N THR A 133 18.80 8.67 -19.87
CA THR A 133 19.38 7.34 -19.83
C THR A 133 19.88 6.91 -21.20
N ALA A 134 20.83 5.97 -21.21
CA ALA A 134 21.37 5.35 -22.41
C ALA A 134 21.49 3.84 -22.19
N GLU A 135 20.71 3.06 -22.94
CA GLU A 135 20.67 1.60 -22.84
C GLU A 135 21.41 0.98 -24.04
N VAL A 136 22.43 0.16 -23.76
CA VAL A 136 23.23 -0.50 -24.81
C VAL A 136 22.60 -1.84 -25.18
N THR A 137 22.34 -2.05 -26.46
CA THR A 137 21.88 -3.32 -27.02
C THR A 137 22.81 -3.78 -28.13
N ALA A 138 22.91 -5.09 -28.35
CA ALA A 138 23.58 -5.66 -29.50
C ALA A 138 22.54 -6.32 -30.40
N ASP A 139 22.50 -5.95 -31.68
CA ASP A 139 21.60 -6.54 -32.67
C ASP A 139 22.40 -6.88 -33.93
N SER A 140 22.30 -8.13 -34.40
CA SER A 140 22.99 -8.61 -35.62
C SER A 140 24.50 -8.33 -35.70
N GLY A 141 25.19 -8.21 -34.55
CA GLY A 141 26.62 -7.90 -34.49
C GLY A 141 26.98 -6.41 -34.45
N GLU A 142 25.99 -5.51 -34.48
CA GLU A 142 26.18 -4.07 -34.30
C GLU A 142 25.73 -3.63 -32.91
N TYR A 143 26.49 -2.73 -32.28
CA TYR A 143 26.06 -2.12 -31.02
C TYR A 143 25.17 -0.91 -31.30
N GLN A 144 24.06 -0.86 -30.59
CA GLN A 144 23.08 0.22 -30.64
C GLN A 144 22.89 0.80 -29.24
N VAL A 145 22.53 2.07 -29.18
CA VAL A 145 22.20 2.74 -27.93
C VAL A 145 20.85 3.41 -28.06
N LEU A 146 19.92 3.03 -27.19
CA LEU A 146 18.64 3.71 -27.04
C LEU A 146 18.76 4.77 -25.95
N ALA A 147 18.71 6.03 -26.35
CA ALA A 147 18.64 7.16 -25.43
C ALA A 147 17.18 7.50 -25.11
N ARG A 148 16.87 7.78 -23.85
CA ARG A 148 15.54 8.21 -23.38
C ARG A 148 15.70 9.37 -22.40
N TRP A 149 14.77 10.31 -22.41
CA TRP A 149 14.72 11.43 -21.48
C TRP A 149 13.31 11.98 -21.33
N ASP A 150 13.07 12.75 -20.29
CA ASP A 150 11.80 13.41 -20.07
C ASP A 150 11.79 14.83 -20.65
N THR A 151 10.68 15.19 -21.29
CA THR A 151 10.44 16.55 -21.76
C THR A 151 10.21 17.48 -20.58
N PRO A 152 10.89 18.63 -20.51
CA PRO A 152 10.58 19.59 -19.48
C PRO A 152 9.19 20.18 -19.68
N LYS A 153 8.35 20.12 -18.63
CA LYS A 153 6.93 20.51 -18.64
C LYS A 153 6.63 21.94 -19.12
N VAL A 154 7.65 22.80 -19.20
CA VAL A 154 7.50 24.26 -19.28
C VAL A 154 7.36 24.78 -20.72
N VAL A 155 7.71 24.00 -21.75
CA VAL A 155 7.79 24.52 -23.13
C VAL A 155 7.11 23.58 -24.14
N LYS A 156 6.07 24.06 -24.84
CA LYS A 156 5.48 23.37 -26.00
C LYS A 156 6.31 23.67 -27.26
N GLY A 157 6.49 22.67 -28.13
CA GLY A 157 7.25 22.82 -29.38
C GLY A 157 8.78 22.77 -29.23
N VAL A 158 9.27 21.98 -28.27
CA VAL A 158 10.71 21.77 -28.05
C VAL A 158 11.25 20.75 -29.05
N SER A 159 12.46 21.01 -29.55
CA SER A 159 13.28 20.02 -30.25
C SER A 159 14.53 19.71 -29.41
N PHE A 160 15.05 18.49 -29.52
CA PHE A 160 16.20 18.03 -28.78
C PHE A 160 17.39 17.90 -29.71
N MET A 161 18.51 18.47 -29.31
CA MET A 161 19.80 18.36 -29.98
C MET A 161 20.66 17.38 -29.19
N LEU A 162 21.04 16.28 -29.84
CA LEU A 162 21.86 15.23 -29.27
C LEU A 162 23.27 15.32 -29.84
N ARG A 163 24.26 15.16 -28.97
CA ARG A 163 25.67 15.07 -29.33
C ARG A 163 26.26 13.83 -28.64
N LEU A 164 26.64 12.83 -29.43
CA LEU A 164 27.32 11.64 -28.96
C LEU A 164 28.81 11.77 -29.24
N THR A 165 29.62 11.58 -28.20
CA THR A 165 31.08 11.62 -28.27
C THR A 165 31.67 10.33 -27.71
N VAL A 166 32.88 9.98 -28.16
CA VAL A 166 33.67 8.86 -27.66
C VAL A 166 34.99 9.38 -27.12
N ALA A 167 35.41 8.90 -25.95
CA ALA A 167 36.73 9.20 -25.41
C ALA A 167 37.79 8.41 -26.19
N ALA A 168 38.78 9.11 -26.71
CA ALA A 168 39.96 8.53 -27.35
C ALA A 168 41.03 8.15 -26.31
N ASP A 169 42.00 7.34 -26.73
CA ASP A 169 43.07 6.83 -25.86
C ASP A 169 43.97 7.93 -25.28
N ASP A 170 44.04 9.08 -25.94
CA ASP A 170 44.76 10.29 -25.50
C ASP A 170 43.96 11.16 -24.51
N GLY A 171 42.76 10.71 -24.12
CA GLY A 171 41.85 11.42 -23.23
C GLY A 171 41.00 12.50 -23.93
N SER A 172 41.15 12.72 -25.23
CA SER A 172 40.33 13.67 -25.98
C SER A 172 38.94 13.09 -26.31
N GLU A 173 37.91 13.93 -26.34
CA GLU A 173 36.56 13.53 -26.79
C GLU A 173 36.42 13.75 -28.30
N ARG A 174 36.11 12.68 -29.05
CA ARG A 174 35.85 12.75 -30.50
C ARG A 174 34.34 12.70 -30.76
N LEU A 175 33.87 13.54 -31.68
CA LEU A 175 32.46 13.52 -32.09
C LEU A 175 32.16 12.25 -32.89
N VAL A 176 31.13 11.52 -32.47
CA VAL A 176 30.65 10.30 -33.15
C VAL A 176 29.44 10.64 -34.01
N SER A 177 28.44 11.31 -33.42
CA SER A 177 27.20 11.64 -34.12
C SER A 177 26.50 12.85 -33.48
N THR A 178 25.74 13.56 -34.29
CA THR A 178 24.79 14.59 -33.83
C THR A 178 23.43 14.31 -34.43
N ALA A 179 22.37 14.50 -33.65
CA ALA A 179 21.01 14.32 -34.12
C ALA A 179 20.10 15.43 -33.61
N ARG A 180 19.00 15.67 -34.34
CA ARG A 180 17.91 16.53 -33.90
C ARG A 180 16.59 15.76 -34.01
N THR A 181 15.79 15.80 -32.96
CA THR A 181 14.49 15.12 -32.92
C THR A 181 13.47 15.92 -32.11
N THR A 182 12.19 15.71 -32.36
CA THR A 182 11.08 16.20 -31.51
C THR A 182 10.57 15.12 -30.56
N GLU A 183 11.04 13.88 -30.72
CA GLU A 183 10.71 12.76 -29.83
C GLU A 183 11.61 12.78 -28.58
N THR A 184 11.18 12.08 -27.53
CA THR A 184 11.91 11.90 -26.26
C THR A 184 12.81 10.68 -26.24
N THR A 185 12.97 10.04 -27.39
CA THR A 185 13.83 8.88 -27.56
C THR A 185 14.63 9.02 -28.85
N TYR A 186 15.84 8.45 -28.87
CA TYR A 186 16.64 8.38 -30.07
C TYR A 186 17.54 7.15 -30.05
N ARG A 187 17.66 6.48 -31.20
CA ARG A 187 18.49 5.28 -31.35
C ARG A 187 19.73 5.60 -32.17
N PHE A 188 20.90 5.42 -31.55
CA PHE A 188 22.17 5.39 -32.25
C PHE A 188 22.48 3.95 -32.66
N THR A 189 22.99 3.74 -33.87
CA THR A 189 23.37 2.43 -34.41
C THR A 189 24.83 2.45 -34.85
N GLN A 190 25.38 1.29 -35.23
CA GLN A 190 26.74 1.17 -35.77
C GLN A 190 27.84 1.71 -34.84
N LEU A 191 27.65 1.55 -33.53
CA LEU A 191 28.64 2.00 -32.56
C LEU A 191 29.72 0.93 -32.37
N ALA A 192 30.97 1.37 -32.23
CA ALA A 192 32.09 0.51 -31.87
C ALA A 192 32.23 0.37 -30.35
N PRO A 193 32.96 -0.63 -29.83
CA PRO A 193 33.36 -0.64 -28.44
C PRO A 193 34.11 0.65 -28.04
N GLY A 194 33.80 1.22 -26.88
CA GLY A 194 34.37 2.49 -26.42
C GLY A 194 33.66 3.08 -25.20
N ASN A 195 34.24 4.15 -24.66
CA ASN A 195 33.63 4.96 -23.59
C ASN A 195 32.95 6.16 -24.24
N TYR A 196 31.63 6.27 -24.07
CA TYR A 196 30.82 7.28 -24.73
C TYR A 196 30.23 8.26 -23.73
N ARG A 197 30.02 9.48 -24.21
CA ARG A 197 29.26 10.52 -23.51
C ARG A 197 28.20 11.07 -24.45
N LEU A 198 26.94 10.93 -24.02
CA LEU A 198 25.79 11.52 -24.68
C LEU A 198 25.42 12.81 -23.97
N THR A 199 25.30 13.89 -24.74
CA THR A 199 24.78 15.17 -24.28
C THR A 199 23.50 15.50 -25.03
N VAL A 200 22.45 15.90 -24.31
CA VAL A 200 21.15 16.32 -24.87
C VAL A 200 20.83 17.73 -24.41
N ARG A 201 20.46 18.60 -25.37
CA ARG A 201 19.99 19.96 -25.13
C ARG A 201 18.57 20.12 -25.67
N ALA A 202 17.70 20.68 -24.86
CA ALA A 202 16.39 21.13 -25.33
C ALA A 202 16.52 22.50 -26.01
N ALA A 203 15.84 22.69 -27.13
CA ALA A 203 15.82 23.94 -27.89
C ALA A 203 14.38 24.33 -28.22
N ASN A 204 14.04 25.61 -28.00
CA ASN A 204 12.72 26.13 -28.36
C ASN A 204 12.60 26.45 -29.86
N ALA A 205 11.43 26.93 -30.28
CA ALA A 205 11.15 27.29 -31.68
C ALA A 205 12.05 28.41 -32.22
N TRP A 206 12.61 29.26 -31.35
CA TRP A 206 13.56 30.32 -31.73
C TRP A 206 15.03 29.85 -31.75
N GLY A 207 15.29 28.56 -31.50
CA GLY A 207 16.63 27.99 -31.49
C GLY A 207 17.44 28.28 -30.23
N GLN A 208 16.84 28.88 -29.19
CA GLN A 208 17.49 29.07 -27.90
C GLN A 208 17.61 27.71 -27.20
N GLN A 209 18.82 27.40 -26.73
CA GLN A 209 19.15 26.11 -26.13
C GLN A 209 19.25 26.21 -24.62
N GLY A 210 18.66 25.23 -23.94
CA GLY A 210 18.81 25.02 -22.51
C GLY A 210 20.18 24.49 -22.10
N ASP A 211 20.32 24.37 -20.79
CA ASP A 211 21.45 23.68 -20.18
C ASP A 211 21.52 22.22 -20.65
N PRO A 212 22.73 21.67 -20.82
CA PRO A 212 22.90 20.29 -21.27
C PRO A 212 22.64 19.30 -20.14
N ALA A 213 21.93 18.21 -20.44
CA ALA A 213 22.01 16.99 -19.64
C ALA A 213 23.02 16.04 -20.29
N SER A 214 23.81 15.31 -19.50
CA SER A 214 24.77 14.34 -20.03
C SER A 214 24.77 13.04 -19.25
N VAL A 215 24.96 11.93 -19.96
CA VAL A 215 25.16 10.60 -19.39
C VAL A 215 26.36 9.95 -20.06
N SER A 216 27.17 9.23 -19.28
CA SER A 216 28.29 8.44 -19.81
C SER A 216 27.94 6.96 -19.75
N PHE A 217 28.33 6.22 -20.79
CA PHE A 217 28.11 4.77 -20.86
C PHE A 217 29.27 4.12 -21.60
N ARG A 218 29.43 2.80 -21.41
CA ARG A 218 30.53 2.04 -21.98
C ARG A 218 30.01 0.89 -22.82
N ILE A 219 30.55 0.75 -24.02
CA ILE A 219 30.35 -0.42 -24.88
C ILE A 219 31.63 -1.24 -24.79
N ALA A 220 31.68 -2.20 -23.86
CA ALA A 220 32.81 -3.11 -23.73
C ALA A 220 32.36 -4.41 -23.06
N ALA A 221 33.08 -5.49 -23.31
CA ALA A 221 32.97 -6.68 -22.47
C ALA A 221 33.25 -6.30 -21.01
N PRO A 222 32.58 -6.92 -20.05
CA PRO A 222 32.70 -6.54 -18.66
C PRO A 222 34.08 -6.94 -18.10
N ALA A 223 34.48 -6.30 -17.01
CA ALA A 223 35.63 -6.76 -16.23
C ALA A 223 35.30 -8.11 -15.57
N ALA A 224 36.33 -8.94 -15.33
CA ALA A 224 36.16 -10.15 -14.54
C ALA A 224 35.77 -9.81 -13.09
N PRO A 225 35.09 -10.73 -12.36
CA PRO A 225 34.84 -10.54 -10.93
C PRO A 225 36.13 -10.21 -10.18
N SER A 226 36.12 -9.17 -9.35
CA SER A 226 37.29 -8.81 -8.53
C SER A 226 37.43 -9.71 -7.29
N ARG A 227 36.30 -10.23 -6.82
CA ARG A 227 36.20 -11.14 -5.68
C ARG A 227 34.99 -12.06 -5.87
N ILE A 228 35.11 -13.28 -5.36
CA ILE A 228 33.99 -14.20 -5.21
C ILE A 228 33.87 -14.51 -3.71
N GLU A 229 32.72 -14.18 -3.13
CA GLU A 229 32.36 -14.62 -1.79
C GLU A 229 31.80 -16.03 -1.85
N LEU A 230 32.28 -16.91 -0.98
CA LEU A 230 31.76 -18.26 -0.85
C LEU A 230 31.20 -18.42 0.56
N THR A 231 29.89 -18.62 0.66
CA THR A 231 29.20 -18.87 1.93
C THR A 231 28.95 -20.37 2.06
N PRO A 232 29.60 -21.04 3.03
CA PRO A 232 29.47 -22.48 3.21
C PRO A 232 28.12 -22.85 3.85
N GLY A 233 27.47 -23.87 3.30
CA GLY A 233 26.38 -24.62 3.92
C GLY A 233 26.77 -26.10 4.07
N TYR A 234 25.96 -26.90 4.78
CA TYR A 234 26.34 -28.29 5.09
C TYR A 234 26.40 -29.20 3.85
N PHE A 235 25.45 -29.07 2.91
CA PHE A 235 25.43 -29.78 1.61
C PHE A 235 25.39 -28.84 0.41
N GLN A 236 25.81 -27.59 0.64
CA GLN A 236 25.74 -26.54 -0.37
C GLN A 236 26.82 -25.49 -0.18
N ILE A 237 27.17 -24.78 -1.25
CA ILE A 237 28.02 -23.60 -1.18
C ILE A 237 27.38 -22.53 -2.05
N THR A 238 27.18 -21.33 -1.50
CA THR A 238 26.68 -20.18 -2.23
C THR A 238 27.84 -19.35 -2.73
N ALA A 239 27.87 -19.06 -4.03
CA ALA A 239 28.86 -18.20 -4.64
C ALA A 239 28.25 -16.86 -5.04
N THR A 240 28.83 -15.77 -4.54
CA THR A 240 28.40 -14.39 -4.79
C THR A 240 29.58 -13.58 -5.34
N PRO A 241 29.62 -13.33 -6.66
CA PRO A 241 30.68 -12.55 -7.29
C PRO A 241 30.48 -11.05 -7.07
N HIS A 242 31.59 -10.31 -7.02
CA HIS A 242 31.60 -8.86 -6.90
C HIS A 242 32.51 -8.24 -7.97
N LEU A 243 32.13 -7.06 -8.46
CA LEU A 243 32.97 -6.24 -9.35
C LEU A 243 33.76 -5.21 -8.53
N ALA A 244 34.92 -4.81 -9.06
CA ALA A 244 35.70 -3.71 -8.48
C ALA A 244 34.97 -2.36 -8.60
N VAL A 245 34.23 -2.18 -9.70
CA VAL A 245 33.37 -1.02 -9.97
C VAL A 245 31.99 -1.56 -10.29
N TYR A 246 30.97 -1.05 -9.62
CA TYR A 246 29.60 -1.46 -9.85
C TYR A 246 29.18 -1.17 -11.30
N ASP A 247 28.70 -2.19 -11.99
CA ASP A 247 28.13 -2.09 -13.33
C ASP A 247 26.77 -2.81 -13.34
N PRO A 248 25.65 -2.07 -13.46
CA PRO A 248 24.31 -2.65 -13.41
C PRO A 248 23.97 -3.49 -14.64
N THR A 249 24.77 -3.42 -15.71
CA THR A 249 24.55 -4.20 -16.94
C THR A 249 25.13 -5.61 -16.89
N VAL A 250 25.88 -5.92 -15.83
CA VAL A 250 26.62 -7.17 -15.69
C VAL A 250 25.81 -8.22 -14.96
N GLN A 251 25.79 -9.41 -15.54
CA GLN A 251 25.40 -10.66 -14.90
C GLN A 251 26.62 -11.58 -14.78
N PHE A 252 26.50 -12.67 -14.03
CA PHE A 252 27.58 -13.66 -13.91
C PHE A 252 27.10 -15.02 -14.40
N GLU A 253 27.95 -15.70 -15.16
CA GLU A 253 27.76 -17.11 -15.51
C GLU A 253 28.57 -17.99 -14.54
N PHE A 254 27.97 -19.07 -14.04
CA PHE A 254 28.52 -19.92 -12.97
C PHE A 254 28.81 -21.35 -13.46
N TRP A 255 30.00 -21.86 -13.16
CA TRP A 255 30.39 -23.25 -13.36
C TRP A 255 30.93 -23.85 -12.08
N PHE A 256 30.73 -25.16 -11.94
CA PHE A 256 31.10 -25.92 -10.76
C PHE A 256 31.82 -27.22 -11.13
N SER A 257 32.88 -27.55 -10.39
CA SER A 257 33.60 -28.81 -10.51
C SER A 257 34.03 -29.33 -9.14
N GLU A 258 33.93 -30.65 -8.96
CA GLU A 258 34.45 -31.35 -7.78
C GLU A 258 35.98 -31.51 -7.81
N LYS A 259 36.61 -31.32 -8.98
CA LYS A 259 38.05 -31.37 -9.17
C LYS A 259 38.56 -30.10 -9.82
N ARG A 260 39.75 -29.65 -9.42
CA ARG A 260 40.38 -28.48 -10.02
C ARG A 260 40.62 -28.72 -11.51
N ILE A 261 40.24 -27.74 -12.33
CA ILE A 261 40.57 -27.68 -13.75
C ILE A 261 41.81 -26.79 -13.88
N THR A 262 42.91 -27.36 -14.35
CA THR A 262 44.20 -26.64 -14.47
C THR A 262 44.25 -25.73 -15.69
N ASP A 263 43.61 -26.10 -16.80
CA ASP A 263 43.47 -25.25 -17.99
C ASP A 263 42.08 -24.60 -18.01
N ILE A 264 42.05 -23.29 -17.74
CA ILE A 264 40.82 -22.50 -17.67
C ILE A 264 39.98 -22.55 -18.96
N ARG A 265 40.58 -22.88 -20.10
CA ARG A 265 39.86 -23.03 -21.38
C ARG A 265 38.97 -24.26 -21.43
N GLN A 266 39.21 -25.24 -20.56
CA GLN A 266 38.41 -26.46 -20.47
C GLN A 266 37.21 -26.32 -19.53
N VAL A 267 37.04 -25.19 -18.85
CA VAL A 267 35.93 -24.97 -17.91
C VAL A 267 34.58 -25.23 -18.55
N GLU A 268 34.34 -24.69 -19.75
CA GLU A 268 33.04 -24.83 -20.43
C GLU A 268 32.73 -26.28 -20.86
N THR A 269 33.75 -27.11 -21.04
CA THR A 269 33.61 -28.51 -21.47
C THR A 269 33.65 -29.51 -20.31
N THR A 270 34.29 -29.14 -19.19
CA THR A 270 34.60 -30.07 -18.10
C THR A 270 33.83 -29.75 -16.82
N ALA A 271 33.58 -28.48 -16.52
CA ALA A 271 32.80 -28.08 -15.35
C ALA A 271 31.30 -28.09 -15.67
N ARG A 272 30.48 -28.37 -14.66
CA ARG A 272 29.02 -28.31 -14.76
C ARG A 272 28.57 -26.85 -14.80
N TYR A 273 27.90 -26.45 -15.86
CA TYR A 273 27.21 -25.16 -15.91
C TYR A 273 26.06 -25.13 -14.91
N LEU A 274 26.02 -24.09 -14.09
CA LEU A 274 25.00 -23.90 -13.07
C LEU A 274 23.90 -22.96 -13.54
N GLY A 275 24.26 -21.84 -14.18
CA GLY A 275 23.31 -20.86 -14.69
C GLY A 275 23.90 -19.46 -14.77
N THR A 276 23.02 -18.47 -15.01
CA THR A 276 23.35 -17.04 -15.04
C THR A 276 22.58 -16.32 -13.94
N GLY A 277 23.22 -15.42 -13.20
CA GLY A 277 22.56 -14.61 -12.18
C GLY A 277 23.53 -13.72 -11.39
N LEU A 278 23.07 -13.19 -10.26
CA LEU A 278 23.89 -12.41 -9.33
C LEU A 278 24.57 -13.27 -8.26
N TYR A 279 24.02 -14.45 -7.99
CA TYR A 279 24.60 -15.48 -7.12
C TYR A 279 24.12 -16.86 -7.59
N TRP A 280 24.78 -17.92 -7.14
CA TRP A 280 24.31 -19.27 -7.35
C TRP A 280 24.58 -20.16 -6.14
N ILE A 281 23.71 -21.14 -5.93
CA ILE A 281 23.87 -22.15 -4.88
C ILE A 281 24.21 -23.48 -5.55
N ALA A 282 25.42 -23.99 -5.33
CA ALA A 282 25.75 -25.36 -5.68
C ALA A 282 25.32 -26.25 -4.52
N ALA A 283 24.23 -27.00 -4.69
CA ALA A 283 23.76 -27.98 -3.71
C ALA A 283 23.77 -29.38 -4.32
N SER A 284 24.27 -30.36 -3.56
CA SER A 284 24.32 -31.78 -3.97
C SER A 284 24.65 -32.66 -2.78
N ILE A 285 24.16 -33.90 -2.79
CA ILE A 285 24.57 -34.95 -1.83
C ILE A 285 26.07 -35.28 -1.91
N ASN A 286 26.73 -34.90 -3.01
CA ASN A 286 28.16 -35.08 -3.21
C ASN A 286 29.00 -33.92 -2.64
N ILE A 287 28.37 -32.82 -2.24
CA ILE A 287 29.03 -31.70 -1.56
C ILE A 287 29.11 -32.07 -0.09
N LYS A 288 30.31 -32.36 0.42
CA LYS A 288 30.55 -32.86 1.76
C LYS A 288 31.60 -32.01 2.50
N PRO A 289 31.54 -31.94 3.83
CA PRO A 289 32.56 -31.29 4.62
C PRO A 289 33.96 -31.87 4.37
N GLY A 290 35.00 -31.05 4.49
CA GLY A 290 36.40 -31.48 4.35
C GLY A 290 36.92 -31.64 2.92
N HIS A 291 36.10 -31.33 1.90
CA HIS A 291 36.51 -31.39 0.49
C HIS A 291 36.51 -30.01 -0.17
N ASP A 292 37.48 -29.78 -1.07
CA ASP A 292 37.58 -28.58 -1.89
C ASP A 292 36.69 -28.70 -3.14
N TYR A 293 35.87 -27.68 -3.36
CA TYR A 293 35.04 -27.53 -4.55
C TYR A 293 35.41 -26.26 -5.31
N TYR A 294 35.37 -26.34 -6.63
CA TYR A 294 35.91 -25.30 -7.52
C TYR A 294 34.77 -24.62 -8.26
N PHE A 295 34.70 -23.30 -8.12
CA PHE A 295 33.80 -22.43 -8.85
C PHE A 295 34.60 -21.67 -9.90
N TYR A 296 34.08 -21.65 -11.11
CA TYR A 296 34.62 -20.84 -12.21
C TYR A 296 33.54 -19.88 -12.64
N ILE A 297 33.78 -18.59 -12.45
CA ILE A 297 32.77 -17.56 -12.65
C ILE A 297 33.33 -16.48 -13.56
N ARG A 298 32.51 -16.01 -14.49
CA ARG A 298 32.85 -14.85 -15.32
C ARG A 298 31.67 -13.90 -15.41
N SER A 299 31.97 -12.62 -15.53
CA SER A 299 31.02 -11.57 -15.85
C SER A 299 30.62 -11.62 -17.32
N VAL A 300 29.36 -11.33 -17.60
CA VAL A 300 28.78 -11.24 -18.94
C VAL A 300 27.84 -10.04 -19.04
N ASN A 301 27.80 -9.41 -20.21
CA ASN A 301 26.80 -8.40 -20.58
C ASN A 301 26.42 -8.59 -22.06
N THR A 302 25.64 -7.65 -22.61
CA THR A 302 25.25 -7.67 -24.03
C THR A 302 26.42 -7.56 -25.01
N VAL A 303 27.57 -7.04 -24.56
CA VAL A 303 28.75 -6.81 -25.40
C VAL A 303 29.65 -8.04 -25.46
N GLY A 304 29.81 -8.76 -24.36
CA GLY A 304 30.65 -9.94 -24.32
C GLY A 304 30.84 -10.53 -22.93
N LYS A 305 31.91 -11.33 -22.80
CA LYS A 305 32.24 -12.10 -21.61
C LYS A 305 33.65 -11.76 -21.13
N SER A 306 33.83 -11.70 -19.82
CA SER A 306 35.14 -11.55 -19.19
C SER A 306 35.90 -12.89 -19.13
N ALA A 307 37.15 -12.85 -18.67
CA ALA A 307 37.88 -14.05 -18.29
C ALA A 307 37.25 -14.73 -17.06
N PHE A 308 37.46 -16.04 -16.94
CA PHE A 308 37.07 -16.78 -15.75
C PHE A 308 37.93 -16.42 -14.53
N VAL A 309 37.28 -16.42 -13.36
CA VAL A 309 37.91 -16.34 -12.05
C VAL A 309 37.59 -17.63 -11.31
N GLU A 310 38.64 -18.27 -10.80
CA GLU A 310 38.53 -19.47 -9.96
C GLU A 310 38.32 -19.05 -8.50
N ALA A 311 37.39 -19.70 -7.81
CA ALA A 311 37.25 -19.64 -6.37
C ALA A 311 37.11 -21.04 -5.79
N VAL A 312 37.75 -21.29 -4.66
CA VAL A 312 37.75 -22.60 -3.99
C VAL A 312 36.98 -22.48 -2.68
N GLY A 313 35.95 -23.31 -2.52
CA GLY A 313 35.10 -23.34 -1.35
C GLY A 313 35.01 -24.72 -0.74
N ARG A 314 34.73 -24.77 0.56
CA ARG A 314 34.38 -26.00 1.28
C ARG A 314 32.95 -25.89 1.79
N ALA A 315 32.27 -27.03 1.92
CA ALA A 315 31.04 -27.09 2.68
C ALA A 315 31.33 -26.88 4.17
N SER A 316 30.32 -26.45 4.93
CA SER A 316 30.45 -26.25 6.38
C SER A 316 30.74 -27.58 7.06
N ASP A 317 31.76 -27.63 7.92
CA ASP A 317 32.07 -28.75 8.80
C ASP A 317 31.45 -28.63 10.20
N ASP A 318 30.68 -27.57 10.43
CA ASP A 318 29.94 -27.33 11.68
C ASP A 318 28.71 -28.23 11.82
N ALA A 319 28.94 -29.53 12.04
CA ALA A 319 27.85 -30.49 12.25
C ALA A 319 27.05 -30.18 13.52
N GLU A 320 27.67 -29.61 14.55
CA GLU A 320 27.04 -29.32 15.84
C GLU A 320 26.06 -28.14 15.73
N GLY A 321 26.45 -27.04 15.09
CA GLY A 321 25.56 -25.89 14.88
C GLY A 321 24.38 -26.22 13.97
N TYR A 322 24.58 -27.03 12.93
CA TYR A 322 23.45 -27.50 12.10
C TYR A 322 22.54 -28.47 12.86
N LEU A 323 23.09 -29.37 13.68
CA LEU A 323 22.28 -30.24 14.54
C LEU A 323 21.44 -29.43 15.53
N ASP A 324 22.00 -28.40 16.14
CA ASP A 324 21.27 -27.51 17.06
C ASP A 324 20.15 -26.74 16.34
N PHE A 325 20.42 -26.18 15.16
CA PHE A 325 19.40 -25.54 14.32
C PHE A 325 18.26 -26.50 13.95
N PHE A 326 18.60 -27.71 13.49
CA PHE A 326 17.59 -28.72 13.16
C PHE A 326 16.87 -29.23 14.40
N LYS A 327 17.52 -29.39 15.55
CA LYS A 327 16.85 -29.70 16.82
C LYS A 327 15.81 -28.63 17.16
N GLY A 328 16.13 -27.35 17.00
CA GLY A 328 15.14 -26.27 17.15
C GLY A 328 13.94 -26.43 16.21
N LYS A 329 14.17 -26.72 14.92
CA LYS A 329 13.08 -26.89 13.93
C LYS A 329 12.28 -28.18 14.09
N ILE A 330 12.93 -29.27 14.48
CA ILE A 330 12.33 -30.57 14.76
C ILE A 330 11.45 -30.44 16.01
N THR A 331 11.96 -29.82 17.07
CA THR A 331 11.19 -29.57 18.31
C THR A 331 10.08 -28.54 18.12
N GLU A 332 10.15 -27.64 17.14
CA GLU A 332 9.04 -26.76 16.77
C GLU A 332 7.90 -27.47 16.01
N SER A 333 8.21 -28.54 15.27
CA SER A 333 7.24 -29.26 14.45
C SER A 333 6.48 -30.32 15.25
N HIS A 334 5.16 -30.46 15.04
CA HIS A 334 4.37 -31.51 15.68
C HIS A 334 4.92 -32.92 15.39
N LEU A 335 5.35 -33.17 14.15
CA LEU A 335 5.92 -34.44 13.74
C LEU A 335 7.27 -34.72 14.41
N GLY A 336 8.12 -33.70 14.56
CA GLY A 336 9.43 -33.84 15.19
C GLY A 336 9.36 -34.00 16.71
N LYS A 337 8.38 -33.40 17.38
CA LYS A 337 8.05 -33.71 18.78
C LYS A 337 7.59 -35.15 18.95
N GLU A 338 6.67 -35.61 18.10
CA GLU A 338 6.14 -36.99 18.14
C GLU A 338 7.24 -38.03 17.80
N LEU A 339 8.21 -37.66 16.97
CA LEU A 339 9.37 -38.51 16.64
C LEU A 339 10.40 -38.55 17.79
N LEU A 340 10.69 -37.39 18.41
CA LEU A 340 11.55 -37.31 19.61
C LEU A 340 10.96 -38.09 20.77
N GLU A 341 9.65 -37.97 21.00
CA GLU A 341 8.92 -38.82 21.97
C GLU A 341 9.07 -40.30 21.64
N LYS A 342 8.88 -40.72 20.38
CA LYS A 342 9.06 -42.13 19.96
C LYS A 342 10.50 -42.64 20.04
N VAL A 343 11.48 -41.75 20.01
CA VAL A 343 12.91 -42.09 20.18
C VAL A 343 13.29 -42.17 21.66
N ASP A 344 12.74 -41.30 22.51
CA ASP A 344 12.91 -41.36 23.97
C ASP A 344 12.06 -42.48 24.62
N LEU A 345 11.12 -43.08 23.87
CA LEU A 345 10.26 -44.19 24.31
C LEU A 345 10.95 -45.56 24.40
N THR A 346 12.28 -45.67 24.21
CA THR A 346 12.98 -46.97 24.27
C THR A 346 13.47 -47.43 25.63
N GLU A 347 13.40 -46.61 26.69
CA GLU A 347 13.73 -47.06 28.05
C GLU A 347 12.68 -46.57 29.06
N ASP A 348 11.78 -47.48 29.45
CA ASP A 348 10.97 -47.48 30.66
C ASP A 348 10.30 -46.15 31.11
N ASN A 349 9.01 -45.98 30.77
CA ASN A 349 7.92 -46.13 31.74
C ASN A 349 6.58 -45.61 31.20
N ALA A 350 5.54 -46.40 31.49
CA ALA A 350 4.14 -46.00 31.38
C ALA A 350 3.85 -44.77 32.27
N SER A 351 2.94 -43.92 31.79
CA SER A 351 2.41 -42.71 32.44
C SER A 351 3.34 -41.49 32.46
N ARG A 352 3.30 -40.72 31.36
CA ARG A 352 3.51 -39.26 31.36
C ARG A 352 3.00 -38.67 30.05
N LEU A 353 1.81 -38.08 30.11
CA LEU A 353 1.30 -37.17 29.08
C LEU A 353 1.27 -35.79 29.74
N ASP A 354 2.26 -34.97 29.41
CA ASP A 354 2.44 -33.66 30.02
C ASP A 354 1.58 -32.59 29.32
N GLU A 355 1.01 -31.74 30.18
CA GLU A 355 0.39 -30.42 30.01
C GLU A 355 0.82 -29.61 28.76
N PHE A 356 -0.15 -29.05 28.02
CA PHE A 356 0.10 -28.03 26.99
C PHE A 356 -0.35 -26.65 27.49
N SER A 357 0.60 -25.75 27.74
CA SER A 357 0.36 -24.31 27.87
C SER A 357 1.22 -23.55 26.85
N LYS A 358 0.69 -22.47 26.26
CA LYS A 358 1.45 -21.51 25.45
C LYS A 358 0.93 -20.12 25.80
N GLU A 359 1.85 -19.21 26.07
CA GLU A 359 1.56 -17.78 26.11
C GLU A 359 2.10 -17.19 24.81
N TRP A 360 1.34 -16.34 24.13
CA TRP A 360 1.92 -15.49 23.08
C TRP A 360 1.23 -14.13 23.04
N LYS A 361 2.05 -13.10 22.83
CA LYS A 361 1.62 -11.73 22.55
C LYS A 361 1.75 -11.50 21.05
N ASP A 362 0.77 -10.83 20.46
CA ASP A 362 0.94 -10.34 19.09
C ASP A 362 1.87 -9.11 19.04
N ALA A 363 2.18 -8.66 17.83
CA ALA A 363 3.10 -7.55 17.58
C ALA A 363 2.64 -6.19 18.18
N ASN A 364 1.44 -6.12 18.76
CA ASN A 364 0.85 -4.92 19.34
C ASN A 364 0.70 -5.00 20.88
N ASP A 365 1.40 -5.93 21.55
CA ASP A 365 1.30 -6.14 23.00
C ASP A 365 -0.12 -6.55 23.47
N LYS A 366 -0.99 -6.97 22.55
CA LYS A 366 -2.33 -7.47 22.86
C LYS A 366 -2.22 -8.92 23.34
N TRP A 367 -2.80 -9.18 24.51
CA TRP A 367 -2.82 -10.50 25.12
C TRP A 367 -3.87 -11.38 24.43
N ASN A 368 -3.44 -12.48 23.80
CA ASN A 368 -4.33 -13.54 23.34
C ASN A 368 -4.13 -14.74 24.28
N ALA A 369 -4.97 -14.88 25.32
CA ALA A 369 -4.83 -16.00 26.26
C ALA A 369 -5.41 -17.31 25.70
N MET A 370 -4.83 -18.44 26.15
CA MET A 370 -5.10 -19.81 25.70
C MET A 370 -6.02 -20.60 26.64
N TRP A 371 -6.55 -21.72 26.11
CA TRP A 371 -7.25 -22.77 26.84
C TRP A 371 -6.27 -23.86 27.32
N GLY A 372 -6.65 -24.61 28.36
CA GLY A 372 -5.96 -25.83 28.80
C GLY A 372 -6.96 -26.97 29.01
N VAL A 373 -6.64 -28.18 28.57
CA VAL A 373 -7.50 -29.37 28.67
C VAL A 373 -6.74 -30.48 29.37
N LYS A 374 -7.28 -30.96 30.50
CA LYS A 374 -6.82 -32.19 31.16
C LYS A 374 -7.67 -33.35 30.66
N ILE A 375 -7.07 -34.37 30.06
CA ILE A 375 -7.78 -35.59 29.66
C ILE A 375 -7.45 -36.69 30.66
N GLU A 376 -8.47 -37.32 31.22
CA GLU A 376 -8.33 -38.48 32.10
C GLU A 376 -9.05 -39.68 31.47
N GLN A 377 -8.71 -40.89 31.93
CA GLN A 377 -9.30 -42.12 31.45
C GLN A 377 -10.06 -42.81 32.59
N THR A 378 -11.31 -43.20 32.34
CA THR A 378 -12.10 -44.00 33.28
C THR A 378 -11.55 -45.43 33.38
N LYS A 379 -11.94 -46.17 34.41
CA LYS A 379 -11.51 -47.58 34.61
C LYS A 379 -11.91 -48.52 33.46
N ASP A 380 -12.96 -48.19 32.71
CA ASP A 380 -13.44 -48.91 31.52
C ASP A 380 -12.83 -48.41 30.20
N GLY A 381 -11.85 -47.49 30.26
CA GLY A 381 -11.02 -47.10 29.12
C GLY A 381 -11.53 -45.91 28.30
N LYS A 382 -12.63 -45.26 28.70
CA LYS A 382 -13.16 -44.07 28.02
C LYS A 382 -12.40 -42.81 28.44
N HIS A 383 -12.07 -41.98 27.47
CA HIS A 383 -11.39 -40.70 27.71
C HIS A 383 -12.42 -39.60 27.97
N TYR A 384 -12.18 -38.77 28.99
CA TYR A 384 -12.99 -37.59 29.29
C TYR A 384 -12.12 -36.39 29.63
N VAL A 385 -12.66 -35.19 29.46
CA VAL A 385 -12.00 -33.95 29.86
C VAL A 385 -12.28 -33.70 31.35
N ALA A 386 -11.23 -33.74 32.17
CA ALA A 386 -11.27 -33.56 33.63
C ALA A 386 -11.10 -32.09 34.07
N GLY A 387 -10.76 -31.17 33.16
CA GLY A 387 -10.69 -29.73 33.44
C GLY A 387 -10.52 -28.89 32.16
N ILE A 388 -11.18 -27.73 32.09
CA ILE A 388 -11.10 -26.75 31.00
C ILE A 388 -10.88 -25.36 31.58
N GLY A 389 -9.82 -24.66 31.18
CA GLY A 389 -9.58 -23.23 31.46
C GLY A 389 -9.94 -22.35 30.27
N LEU A 390 -10.52 -21.16 30.51
CA LEU A 390 -11.01 -20.25 29.48
C LEU A 390 -10.36 -18.88 29.48
N SER A 391 -10.27 -18.30 28.28
CA SER A 391 -9.60 -17.04 27.95
C SER A 391 -10.53 -15.80 28.00
N MET A 392 -9.91 -14.63 27.93
CA MET A 392 -10.52 -13.30 27.78
C MET A 392 -10.11 -12.69 26.43
N GLU A 393 -11.07 -12.06 25.77
CA GLU A 393 -10.86 -11.26 24.55
C GLU A 393 -10.99 -9.77 24.90
N ASP A 394 -9.99 -8.96 24.54
CA ASP A 394 -10.08 -7.49 24.60
C ASP A 394 -10.82 -6.98 23.36
N THR A 395 -12.03 -6.47 23.58
CA THR A 395 -12.84 -5.74 22.60
C THR A 395 -12.81 -4.24 22.90
N GLU A 396 -13.19 -3.38 21.94
CA GLU A 396 -13.29 -1.92 22.15
C GLU A 396 -14.26 -1.54 23.29
N GLU A 397 -15.18 -2.44 23.67
CA GLU A 397 -16.18 -2.26 24.73
C GLU A 397 -15.76 -2.90 26.09
N GLY A 398 -14.60 -3.55 26.15
CA GLY A 398 -14.07 -4.20 27.37
C GLY A 398 -13.83 -5.71 27.24
N LYS A 399 -13.40 -6.32 28.34
CA LYS A 399 -12.97 -7.73 28.43
C LYS A 399 -14.17 -8.68 28.45
N LEU A 400 -14.27 -9.58 27.46
CA LEU A 400 -15.31 -10.62 27.39
C LEU A 400 -14.69 -12.01 27.57
N SER A 401 -15.30 -12.88 28.38
CA SER A 401 -14.90 -14.28 28.54
C SER A 401 -15.87 -15.20 27.78
N GLN A 402 -15.34 -16.17 27.02
CA GLN A 402 -16.14 -17.08 26.18
C GLN A 402 -15.75 -18.56 26.37
N PHE A 403 -16.74 -19.48 26.28
CA PHE A 403 -16.58 -20.94 26.29
C PHE A 403 -17.08 -21.53 24.96
N LEU A 404 -16.19 -22.03 24.10
CA LEU A 404 -16.53 -22.62 22.80
C LEU A 404 -16.22 -24.13 22.82
N VAL A 405 -17.22 -24.97 22.55
CA VAL A 405 -17.07 -26.44 22.52
C VAL A 405 -17.77 -27.01 21.29
N ALA A 406 -17.04 -27.81 20.50
CA ALA A 406 -17.61 -28.58 19.39
C ALA A 406 -18.11 -29.95 19.90
N ALA A 407 -19.36 -30.03 20.35
CA ALA A 407 -19.95 -31.27 20.86
C ALA A 407 -21.45 -31.38 20.58
N ASN A 408 -21.92 -32.58 20.24
CA ASN A 408 -23.36 -32.89 20.11
C ASN A 408 -24.03 -33.09 21.48
N ARG A 409 -23.27 -33.40 22.53
CA ARG A 409 -23.74 -33.68 23.89
C ARG A 409 -22.72 -33.25 24.93
N ILE A 410 -23.19 -32.56 25.97
CA ILE A 410 -22.41 -32.22 27.17
C ILE A 410 -23.07 -32.92 28.37
N ALA A 411 -22.31 -33.74 29.08
CA ALA A 411 -22.80 -34.57 30.20
C ALA A 411 -21.77 -34.63 31.34
N PHE A 412 -22.23 -34.76 32.57
CA PHE A 412 -21.38 -35.18 33.68
C PHE A 412 -21.20 -36.68 33.66
N ILE A 413 -19.97 -37.13 33.87
CA ILE A 413 -19.64 -38.55 34.02
C ILE A 413 -19.29 -38.76 35.49
N ASP A 414 -19.92 -39.72 36.15
CA ASP A 414 -19.50 -40.17 37.46
C ASP A 414 -18.25 -41.05 37.29
N PRO A 415 -17.06 -40.61 37.74
CA PRO A 415 -15.82 -41.36 37.52
C PRO A 415 -15.76 -42.67 38.32
N ALA A 416 -16.60 -42.86 39.34
CA ALA A 416 -16.62 -44.06 40.15
C ALA A 416 -17.33 -45.23 39.46
N ASN A 417 -18.35 -44.96 38.63
CA ASN A 417 -19.18 -45.99 38.00
C ASN A 417 -19.40 -45.81 36.48
N GLY A 418 -18.96 -44.69 35.89
CA GLY A 418 -19.06 -44.39 34.46
C GLY A 418 -20.45 -43.91 34.00
N ASN A 419 -21.39 -43.65 34.91
CA ASN A 419 -22.74 -43.19 34.54
C ASN A 419 -22.71 -41.76 34.01
N GLU A 420 -23.49 -41.50 32.95
CA GLU A 420 -23.52 -40.19 32.29
C GLU A 420 -24.87 -39.48 32.51
N THR A 421 -24.84 -38.26 33.04
CA THR A 421 -26.02 -37.40 33.19
C THR A 421 -25.92 -36.22 32.20
N PRO A 422 -26.71 -36.20 31.11
CA PRO A 422 -26.67 -35.13 30.12
C PRO A 422 -27.17 -33.80 30.70
N MET A 423 -26.46 -32.72 30.39
CA MET A 423 -26.82 -31.34 30.71
C MET A 423 -27.44 -30.65 29.49
N PHE A 424 -26.74 -30.71 28.35
CA PHE A 424 -27.16 -30.17 27.07
C PHE A 424 -27.04 -31.22 25.97
N VAL A 425 -28.06 -31.34 25.14
CA VAL A 425 -28.04 -32.16 23.94
C VAL A 425 -28.45 -31.30 22.75
N ALA A 426 -27.58 -31.19 21.74
CA ALA A 426 -27.88 -30.48 20.50
C ALA A 426 -28.39 -31.48 19.46
N GLN A 427 -29.63 -31.33 19.02
CA GLN A 427 -30.25 -32.20 18.02
C GLN A 427 -31.20 -31.40 17.13
N GLY A 428 -31.10 -31.55 15.81
CA GLY A 428 -32.04 -30.90 14.88
C GLY A 428 -32.08 -29.37 14.97
N ASN A 429 -30.93 -28.72 15.19
CA ASN A 429 -30.80 -27.27 15.40
C ASN A 429 -31.53 -26.73 16.66
N GLN A 430 -31.85 -27.61 17.61
CA GLN A 430 -32.41 -27.28 18.92
C GLN A 430 -31.46 -27.74 20.03
N ILE A 431 -31.47 -27.01 21.15
CA ILE A 431 -30.77 -27.39 22.38
C ILE A 431 -31.80 -27.89 23.37
N PHE A 432 -31.66 -29.14 23.78
CA PHE A 432 -32.43 -29.75 24.87
C PHE A 432 -31.62 -29.62 26.15
N MET A 433 -32.21 -29.00 27.18
CA MET A 433 -31.62 -28.88 28.51
C MET A 433 -32.36 -29.82 29.46
N ASN A 434 -31.60 -30.55 30.29
CA ASN A 434 -32.17 -31.45 31.29
C ASN A 434 -32.85 -30.65 32.42
N ASP A 435 -34.07 -31.07 32.80
CA ASP A 435 -34.93 -30.35 33.76
C ASP A 435 -34.33 -30.30 35.17
N VAL A 436 -33.51 -31.29 35.53
CA VAL A 436 -32.74 -31.32 36.79
C VAL A 436 -31.87 -30.07 36.96
N PHE A 437 -31.42 -29.45 35.85
CA PHE A 437 -30.57 -28.27 35.87
C PHE A 437 -31.32 -26.93 35.79
N LEU A 438 -32.60 -26.91 35.44
CA LEU A 438 -33.39 -25.69 35.29
C LEU A 438 -34.67 -25.73 36.14
N LYS A 439 -34.56 -25.31 37.40
CA LYS A 439 -35.71 -25.23 38.31
C LYS A 439 -36.53 -23.95 38.16
N ARG A 440 -35.91 -22.84 37.75
CA ARG A 440 -36.53 -21.53 37.48
C ARG A 440 -35.78 -20.83 36.35
N LEU A 441 -36.51 -20.22 35.42
CA LEU A 441 -35.95 -19.38 34.36
C LEU A 441 -36.28 -17.91 34.64
N THR A 442 -35.26 -17.05 34.64
CA THR A 442 -35.42 -15.59 34.66
C THR A 442 -34.80 -15.06 33.37
N ALA A 443 -35.63 -14.52 32.48
CA ALA A 443 -35.19 -14.01 31.19
C ALA A 443 -35.83 -12.65 30.92
N PRO A 444 -35.06 -11.65 30.44
CA PRO A 444 -35.58 -10.31 30.13
C PRO A 444 -36.49 -10.31 28.90
N THR A 445 -36.35 -11.29 28.02
CA THR A 445 -37.25 -11.51 26.89
C THR A 445 -37.33 -13.00 26.58
N ILE A 446 -38.53 -13.50 26.29
CA ILE A 446 -38.77 -14.87 25.83
C ILE A 446 -39.70 -14.78 24.64
N THR A 447 -39.28 -15.27 23.48
CA THR A 447 -40.10 -15.27 22.27
C THR A 447 -40.11 -16.67 21.66
N SER A 448 -41.30 -17.23 21.45
CA SER A 448 -41.43 -18.50 20.73
C SER A 448 -41.19 -18.30 19.24
N GLY A 449 -40.71 -19.34 18.54
CA GLY A 449 -40.50 -19.29 17.10
C GLY A 449 -41.79 -19.01 16.31
N GLY A 450 -41.67 -18.31 15.18
CA GLY A 450 -42.77 -17.92 14.29
C GLY A 450 -42.93 -16.40 14.14
N SER A 451 -43.52 -15.93 13.03
CA SER A 451 -43.78 -14.51 12.78
C SER A 451 -45.25 -14.29 12.42
N PRO A 452 -46.08 -13.71 13.31
CA PRO A 452 -45.77 -13.26 14.67
C PRO A 452 -45.67 -14.44 15.69
N PRO A 453 -44.92 -14.27 16.79
CA PRO A 453 -44.71 -15.31 17.80
C PRO A 453 -46.01 -15.70 18.52
N VAL A 454 -46.12 -16.97 18.89
CA VAL A 454 -47.28 -17.50 19.65
C VAL A 454 -47.22 -17.06 21.13
N PHE A 455 -46.01 -16.89 21.67
CA PHE A 455 -45.73 -16.40 23.01
C PHE A 455 -44.57 -15.41 22.97
N SER A 456 -44.73 -14.24 23.60
CA SER A 456 -43.67 -13.25 23.73
C SER A 456 -43.78 -12.53 25.08
N LEU A 457 -42.71 -12.51 25.85
CA LEU A 457 -42.50 -11.63 27.00
C LEU A 457 -41.39 -10.64 26.62
N THR A 458 -41.67 -9.35 26.60
CA THR A 458 -40.68 -8.30 26.27
C THR A 458 -40.19 -7.58 27.53
N SER A 459 -39.02 -6.95 27.44
CA SER A 459 -38.34 -6.32 28.58
C SER A 459 -39.09 -5.11 29.16
N ASP A 460 -39.99 -4.50 28.40
CA ASP A 460 -40.93 -3.47 28.85
C ASP A 460 -42.13 -4.05 29.63
N GLY A 461 -42.14 -5.35 29.90
CA GLY A 461 -43.13 -6.04 30.71
C GLY A 461 -44.36 -6.51 29.95
N LYS A 462 -44.40 -6.39 28.61
CA LYS A 462 -45.54 -6.83 27.81
C LYS A 462 -45.49 -8.34 27.58
N LEU A 463 -46.54 -9.03 28.01
CA LEU A 463 -46.80 -10.44 27.72
C LEU A 463 -47.83 -10.57 26.61
N THR A 464 -47.49 -11.27 25.53
CA THR A 464 -48.39 -11.66 24.44
C THR A 464 -48.43 -13.18 24.38
N ALA A 465 -49.60 -13.80 24.47
CA ALA A 465 -49.76 -15.23 24.30
C ALA A 465 -51.04 -15.53 23.51
N LYS A 466 -50.93 -16.32 22.43
CA LYS A 466 -52.06 -16.79 21.64
C LYS A 466 -52.46 -18.19 22.11
N ASN A 467 -53.74 -18.41 22.35
CA ASN A 467 -54.30 -19.69 22.81
C ASN A 467 -53.68 -20.21 24.13
N ALA A 468 -53.35 -19.30 25.06
CA ALA A 468 -52.86 -19.71 26.37
C ALA A 468 -53.99 -20.35 27.20
N ASP A 469 -53.75 -21.57 27.69
CA ASP A 469 -54.58 -22.20 28.72
C ASP A 469 -53.94 -21.94 30.08
N ILE A 470 -54.65 -21.21 30.95
CA ILE A 470 -54.20 -20.89 32.30
C ILE A 470 -55.12 -21.61 33.28
N SER A 471 -54.69 -22.78 33.75
CA SER A 471 -55.43 -23.60 34.70
C SER A 471 -55.31 -23.13 36.17
N GLY A 472 -54.45 -22.14 36.43
CA GLY A 472 -54.23 -21.53 37.75
C GLY A 472 -54.93 -20.19 37.94
N SER A 473 -54.40 -19.34 38.82
CA SER A 473 -54.86 -17.96 39.01
C SER A 473 -53.88 -16.94 38.43
N VAL A 474 -54.43 -15.82 37.92
CA VAL A 474 -53.65 -14.64 37.52
C VAL A 474 -53.87 -13.55 38.57
N ASN A 475 -52.81 -13.19 39.30
CA ASN A 475 -52.85 -12.11 40.28
C ASN A 475 -52.21 -10.85 39.69
N ALA A 476 -52.99 -9.77 39.54
CA ALA A 476 -52.51 -8.46 39.11
C ALA A 476 -52.74 -7.42 40.23
N ASN A 477 -51.67 -6.72 40.64
CA ASN A 477 -51.76 -5.74 41.74
C ASN A 477 -52.44 -4.43 41.30
N SER A 478 -52.38 -4.07 40.01
CA SER A 478 -53.08 -2.93 39.38
C SER A 478 -53.05 -3.07 37.85
N GLY A 479 -53.97 -2.43 37.12
CA GLY A 479 -53.97 -2.41 35.65
C GLY A 479 -55.33 -2.08 35.01
N THR A 480 -55.35 -1.99 33.68
CA THR A 480 -56.57 -1.83 32.86
C THR A 480 -56.73 -3.03 31.94
N LEU A 481 -57.92 -3.61 31.92
CA LEU A 481 -58.29 -4.68 31.00
C LEU A 481 -59.15 -4.10 29.88
N ASN A 482 -58.67 -4.15 28.63
CA ASN A 482 -59.40 -3.67 27.46
C ASN A 482 -59.79 -4.85 26.57
N ASN A 483 -60.99 -4.81 25.97
CA ASN A 483 -61.50 -5.84 25.04
C ASN A 483 -61.52 -7.25 25.62
N VAL A 484 -61.88 -7.37 26.91
CA VAL A 484 -62.04 -8.67 27.57
C VAL A 484 -63.44 -9.21 27.30
N THR A 485 -63.51 -10.38 26.68
CA THR A 485 -64.73 -11.18 26.60
C THR A 485 -64.67 -12.25 27.68
N ILE A 486 -65.66 -12.26 28.57
CA ILE A 486 -65.83 -13.31 29.57
C ILE A 486 -66.94 -14.22 29.06
N ASN A 487 -66.58 -15.42 28.61
CA ASN A 487 -67.54 -16.33 27.96
C ASN A 487 -68.52 -16.99 28.94
N GLU A 488 -68.16 -17.06 30.23
CA GLU A 488 -68.98 -17.71 31.25
C GLU A 488 -69.32 -16.74 32.40
N ASN A 489 -68.65 -16.86 33.54
CA ASN A 489 -68.98 -16.12 34.76
C ASN A 489 -67.79 -15.31 35.27
N CYS A 490 -68.05 -14.08 35.70
CA CYS A 490 -67.10 -13.23 36.42
C CYS A 490 -67.61 -12.93 37.82
N GLN A 491 -66.77 -13.04 38.85
CA GLN A 491 -67.09 -12.60 40.19
C GLN A 491 -66.15 -11.48 40.63
N ILE A 492 -66.72 -10.29 40.86
CA ILE A 492 -65.99 -9.14 41.42
C ILE A 492 -66.24 -9.12 42.93
N LYS A 493 -65.20 -9.37 43.73
CA LYS A 493 -65.29 -9.41 45.20
C LYS A 493 -65.10 -8.04 45.87
N GLY A 494 -65.02 -6.96 45.09
CA GLY A 494 -64.79 -5.59 45.55
C GLY A 494 -65.74 -4.58 44.91
N LYS A 495 -65.35 -3.31 44.87
CA LYS A 495 -66.13 -2.24 44.24
C LYS A 495 -65.90 -2.23 42.73
N LEU A 496 -66.97 -2.39 41.95
CA LEU A 496 -67.00 -2.01 40.54
C LEU A 496 -67.45 -0.55 40.44
N SER A 497 -66.65 0.31 39.79
CA SER A 497 -66.99 1.71 39.51
C SER A 497 -66.79 1.96 38.02
N ALA A 498 -67.85 2.37 37.32
CA ALA A 498 -67.82 2.65 35.89
C ALA A 498 -68.65 3.90 35.58
N ASN A 499 -68.13 4.76 34.69
CA ASN A 499 -68.86 5.96 34.24
C ASN A 499 -69.99 5.61 33.26
N GLN A 500 -69.84 4.50 32.53
CA GLN A 500 -70.83 3.98 31.60
C GLN A 500 -70.67 2.46 31.53
N ILE A 501 -71.80 1.74 31.53
CA ILE A 501 -71.87 0.31 31.25
C ILE A 501 -72.84 0.19 30.08
N GLU A 502 -72.34 -0.22 28.91
CA GLU A 502 -73.16 -0.47 27.73
C GLU A 502 -73.41 -1.97 27.60
N GLY A 503 -74.67 -2.38 27.73
CA GLY A 503 -75.10 -3.77 27.62
C GLY A 503 -76.23 -4.11 28.60
N ASP A 504 -76.91 -5.23 28.33
CA ASP A 504 -77.99 -5.73 29.19
C ASP A 504 -77.40 -6.48 30.39
N ILE A 505 -77.58 -5.94 31.59
CA ILE A 505 -77.27 -6.64 32.83
C ILE A 505 -78.44 -7.57 33.16
N VAL A 506 -78.38 -8.81 32.68
CA VAL A 506 -79.46 -9.80 32.84
C VAL A 506 -79.23 -10.63 34.12
N LYS A 507 -80.23 -10.69 35.00
CA LYS A 507 -80.23 -11.40 36.31
C LYS A 507 -79.33 -10.80 37.41
N THR A 508 -79.45 -9.50 37.64
CA THR A 508 -79.01 -8.87 38.89
C THR A 508 -79.90 -9.31 40.06
N VAL A 509 -79.35 -10.08 40.99
CA VAL A 509 -79.94 -10.27 42.31
C VAL A 509 -79.49 -9.10 43.20
N SER A 510 -80.17 -7.96 43.09
CA SER A 510 -79.82 -6.77 43.88
C SER A 510 -80.28 -6.94 45.33
N LYS A 511 -79.33 -7.00 46.27
CA LYS A 511 -79.58 -6.71 47.69
C LYS A 511 -79.28 -5.22 47.90
N SER A 512 -80.21 -4.48 48.50
CA SER A 512 -80.15 -3.01 48.61
C SER A 512 -78.82 -2.51 49.18
N PHE A 513 -78.15 -1.61 48.46
CA PHE A 513 -76.96 -0.89 48.92
C PHE A 513 -77.32 0.04 50.10
N PRO A 514 -76.56 0.05 51.22
CA PRO A 514 -76.80 1.00 52.30
C PRO A 514 -76.48 2.43 51.85
N ARG A 515 -77.47 3.33 51.96
CA ARG A 515 -77.26 4.79 51.84
C ARG A 515 -76.59 5.29 53.13
N THR A 516 -75.38 5.82 53.03
CA THR A 516 -74.80 6.68 54.08
C THR A 516 -74.96 8.13 53.65
N SER A 517 -75.67 8.89 54.50
CA SER A 517 -75.63 10.35 54.61
C SER A 517 -74.26 10.86 55.03
#